data_AF-A0A924PAL1-F1
#
_entry.id   AF-A0A924PAL1-F1
#
_cell.length_a   1.000
_cell.length_b   1.000
_cell.length_c   1.000
_cell.angle_alpha   90.00
_cell.angle_beta   90.00
_cell.angle_gamma   90.00
#
_symmetry.space_group_name_H-M   'P 1'
#
loop_
_entity.id
_entity.type
_entity.pdbx_description
1 polymer ?
#
loop_
_entity_poly.entity_id
_entity_poly.type
_entity_poly.pdbx_seq_one_letter_code
_entity_poly.pdbx_strand_id
1 'polypeptide(L)'
;MKIIHQPEIDSVSIDFKDGIEAKSYLENGVIVRLDAKGNVIGLDITDSSQFFSSNDEIDLKEACALLGVSESTLRRRIREGKIKYRKPNGKDYRFKRKDIIRSA
;
A
#
# COMPACT_ATOMS: atom_id res chain seq x y z
N MET A 1 2.77 23.88 -17.83
CA MET A 1 3.13 23.32 -16.52
C MET A 1 2.44 24.12 -15.45
N LYS A 2 1.75 23.47 -14.52
CA LYS A 2 1.07 24.10 -13.37
C LYS A 2 1.56 23.42 -12.10
N ILE A 3 1.82 24.20 -11.06
CA ILE A 3 2.14 23.69 -9.72
C ILE A 3 1.01 24.13 -8.82
N ILE A 4 0.39 23.18 -8.14
CA ILE A 4 -0.78 23.37 -7.29
C ILE A 4 -0.38 22.90 -5.90
N HIS A 5 -0.36 23.82 -4.94
CA HIS A 5 -0.18 23.48 -3.54
C HIS A 5 -1.55 23.55 -2.87
N GLN A 6 -1.94 22.46 -2.20
CA GLN A 6 -3.14 22.36 -1.39
C GLN A 6 -2.73 22.21 0.08
N PRO A 7 -2.63 23.34 0.82
CA PRO A 7 -2.16 23.32 2.21
C PRO A 7 -3.05 22.50 3.14
N GLU A 8 -4.34 22.39 2.83
CA GLU A 8 -5.34 21.69 3.64
C GLU A 8 -5.04 20.19 3.79
N ILE A 9 -4.40 19.60 2.79
CA ILE A 9 -4.07 18.17 2.75
C ILE A 9 -2.55 17.94 2.58
N ASP A 10 -1.74 18.97 2.83
CA ASP A 10 -0.29 18.98 2.67
C ASP A 10 0.17 18.26 1.38
N SER A 11 -0.33 18.74 0.25
CA SER A 11 -0.03 18.16 -1.06
C SER A 11 0.42 19.21 -2.07
N VAL A 12 1.39 18.81 -2.89
CA VAL A 12 1.91 19.56 -4.02
C VAL A 12 1.75 18.71 -5.27
N SER A 13 0.92 19.17 -6.19
CA SER A 13 0.73 18.57 -7.51
C SER A 13 1.47 19.38 -8.56
N ILE A 14 2.15 18.70 -9.47
CA ILE A 14 2.84 19.27 -10.62
C ILE A 14 2.21 18.68 -11.87
N ASP A 15 1.44 19.47 -12.60
CA ASP A 15 0.87 19.08 -13.89
C ASP A 15 1.80 19.52 -15.03
N PHE A 16 2.32 18.56 -15.79
CA PHE A 16 3.14 18.85 -16.96
C PHE A 16 2.30 19.20 -18.18
N LYS A 17 1.14 18.54 -18.33
CA LYS A 17 0.24 18.68 -19.48
C LYS A 17 -1.21 18.61 -19.01
N ASP A 18 -2.09 19.36 -19.69
CA ASP A 18 -3.52 19.19 -19.53
C ASP A 18 -3.92 17.89 -20.25
N GLY A 19 -4.16 16.82 -19.49
CA GLY A 19 -4.44 15.49 -20.00
C GLY A 19 -5.24 14.67 -18.99
N ILE A 20 -5.97 13.68 -19.49
CA ILE A 20 -6.78 12.79 -18.64
C ILE A 20 -5.86 11.71 -18.07
N GLU A 21 -5.85 11.58 -16.75
CA GLU A 21 -5.18 10.48 -16.07
C GLU A 21 -5.85 9.15 -16.44
N ALA A 22 -5.04 8.21 -16.92
CA ALA A 22 -5.47 6.84 -17.17
C ALA A 22 -4.91 5.88 -16.11
N LYS A 23 -3.73 6.16 -15.57
CA LYS A 23 -3.04 5.32 -14.58
C LYS A 23 -2.13 6.16 -13.69
N SER A 24 -1.93 5.71 -12.47
CA SER A 24 -0.88 6.24 -11.58
C SER A 24 -0.13 5.15 -10.84
N TYR A 25 1.07 5.47 -10.37
CA TYR A 25 1.88 4.60 -9.52
C TYR A 25 2.68 5.40 -8.49
N LEU A 26 3.00 4.80 -7.35
CA LEU A 26 3.79 5.42 -6.29
C LEU A 26 5.25 4.96 -6.38
N GLU A 27 6.18 5.90 -6.42
CA GLU A 27 7.62 5.65 -6.39
C GLU A 27 8.31 6.68 -5.51
N ASN A 28 9.05 6.23 -4.49
CA ASN A 28 9.80 7.07 -3.56
C ASN A 28 9.01 8.24 -2.94
N GLY A 29 7.73 8.02 -2.60
CA GLY A 29 6.87 9.03 -1.99
C GLY A 29 6.22 10.01 -2.97
N VAL A 30 6.39 9.78 -4.28
CA VAL A 30 5.80 10.58 -5.35
C VAL A 30 4.83 9.72 -6.14
N ILE A 31 3.60 10.20 -6.29
CA ILE A 31 2.60 9.58 -7.17
C ILE A 31 2.86 10.11 -8.58
N VAL A 32 3.15 9.21 -9.51
CA VAL A 32 3.35 9.54 -10.93
C VAL A 32 2.06 9.27 -11.68
N ARG A 33 1.50 10.31 -12.33
CA ARG A 33 0.29 10.23 -13.15
C ARG A 33 0.65 10.08 -14.63
N LEU A 34 0.01 9.12 -15.30
CA LEU A 34 0.24 8.76 -16.70
C LEU A 34 -1.04 8.92 -17.54
N ASP A 35 -0.85 9.28 -18.81
CA ASP A 35 -1.90 9.17 -19.82
C ASP A 35 -2.08 7.72 -20.31
N ALA A 36 -3.11 7.50 -21.15
CA ALA A 36 -3.40 6.19 -21.72
C ALA A 36 -2.28 5.62 -22.63
N LYS A 37 -1.35 6.46 -23.08
CA LYS A 37 -0.18 6.07 -23.89
C LYS A 37 1.05 5.80 -23.02
N GLY A 38 0.95 5.97 -21.70
CA GLY A 38 2.05 5.77 -20.76
C GLY A 38 2.98 6.98 -20.60
N ASN A 39 2.63 8.15 -21.14
CA ASN A 39 3.42 9.36 -20.93
C ASN A 39 3.10 9.97 -19.56
N VAL A 40 4.11 10.52 -18.90
CA VAL A 40 3.92 11.27 -17.65
C VAL A 40 3.17 12.57 -17.95
N ILE A 41 2.06 12.78 -17.22
CA ILE A 41 1.23 13.98 -17.30
C ILE A 41 1.29 14.82 -16.03
N GLY A 42 1.64 14.21 -14.88
CA GLY A 42 1.82 14.94 -13.63
C GLY A 42 2.46 14.11 -12.52
N LEU A 43 2.81 14.80 -11.43
CA LEU A 43 3.35 14.24 -10.19
C LEU A 43 2.56 14.79 -9.01
N ASP A 44 2.27 13.96 -8.02
CA ASP A 44 1.74 14.42 -6.74
C ASP A 44 2.71 14.03 -5.62
N ILE A 45 3.15 15.05 -4.89
CA ILE A 45 3.96 14.95 -3.70
C ILE A 45 3.03 15.25 -2.54
N THR A 46 2.74 14.24 -1.74
CA THR A 46 1.92 14.37 -0.55
C THR A 46 2.67 13.72 0.60
N ASP A 47 2.37 14.12 1.83
CA ASP A 47 2.77 13.36 3.01
C ASP A 47 2.03 12.00 3.03
N SER A 48 2.46 11.12 2.12
CA SER A 48 2.01 9.75 1.98
C SER A 48 2.40 8.90 3.20
N SER A 49 3.11 9.47 4.18
CA SER A 49 3.15 8.89 5.50
C SER A 49 1.73 8.78 6.09
N GLN A 50 0.78 9.66 5.83
CA GLN A 50 -0.62 9.43 6.29
C GLN A 50 -1.33 8.28 5.56
N PHE A 51 -0.88 7.90 4.36
CA PHE A 51 -1.34 6.70 3.66
C PHE A 51 -0.60 5.41 4.09
N PHE A 52 0.55 5.54 4.79
CA PHE A 52 1.43 4.41 5.14
C PHE A 52 1.96 4.40 6.61
N SER A 53 1.48 5.26 7.51
CA SER A 53 1.96 5.41 8.90
C SER A 53 1.09 4.71 9.95
N SER A 54 0.29 3.74 9.57
CA SER A 54 -0.19 2.73 10.52
C SER A 54 0.34 1.37 10.08
N ASN A 55 1.49 1.01 10.65
CA ASN A 55 2.04 -0.34 10.74
C ASN A 55 1.42 -1.37 9.77
N ASP A 56 2.12 -1.65 8.68
CA ASP A 56 1.83 -2.67 7.67
C ASP A 56 1.76 -4.12 8.25
N GLU A 57 1.70 -4.25 9.57
CA GLU A 57 1.51 -5.46 10.35
C GLU A 57 0.03 -5.67 10.71
N ILE A 58 -0.65 -6.48 9.91
CA ILE A 58 -2.02 -6.90 10.19
C ILE A 58 -2.04 -8.04 11.23
N ASP A 59 -3.13 -8.15 11.96
CA ASP A 59 -3.34 -9.26 12.89
C ASP A 59 -3.82 -10.54 12.18
N LEU A 60 -4.01 -11.62 12.93
CA LEU A 60 -4.46 -12.91 12.39
C LEU A 60 -5.86 -12.82 11.76
N LYS A 61 -6.76 -12.03 12.35
CA LYS A 61 -8.15 -11.92 11.91
C LYS A 61 -8.23 -11.14 10.60
N GLU A 62 -7.49 -10.04 10.52
CA GLU A 62 -7.34 -9.23 9.31
C GLU A 62 -6.68 -10.03 8.19
N ALA A 63 -5.65 -10.83 8.51
CA ALA A 63 -5.01 -11.72 7.53
C ALA A 63 -5.97 -12.80 7.00
N CYS A 64 -6.85 -13.35 7.85
CA CYS A 64 -7.88 -14.30 7.43
C CYS A 64 -8.90 -13.66 6.49
N ALA A 65 -9.38 -12.46 6.84
CA ALA A 65 -10.30 -11.71 6.00
C ALA A 65 -9.69 -11.39 4.63
N LEU A 66 -8.41 -11.05 4.60
CA LEU A 66 -7.69 -10.69 3.38
C LEU A 66 -7.44 -11.89 2.45
N LEU A 67 -7.24 -13.09 3.01
CA LEU A 67 -7.06 -14.33 2.24
C LEU A 67 -8.38 -15.07 1.95
N GLY A 68 -9.49 -14.67 2.57
CA GLY A 68 -10.75 -15.39 2.50
C GLY A 68 -10.69 -16.81 3.10
N VAL A 69 -9.82 -17.04 4.08
CA VAL A 69 -9.62 -18.36 4.70
C VAL A 69 -9.94 -18.36 6.19
N SER A 70 -10.28 -19.52 6.74
CA SER A 70 -10.46 -19.69 8.18
C SER A 70 -9.14 -19.52 8.95
N GLU A 71 -9.23 -19.12 10.23
CA GLU A 71 -8.07 -19.09 11.14
C GLU A 71 -7.36 -20.44 11.22
N SER A 72 -8.10 -21.54 11.20
CA SER A 72 -7.53 -22.90 11.21
C SER A 72 -6.63 -23.14 9.99
N THR A 73 -7.05 -22.65 8.82
CA THR A 73 -6.28 -22.73 7.58
C THR A 73 -5.05 -21.84 7.63
N LEU A 74 -5.18 -20.61 8.14
CA LEU A 74 -4.06 -19.69 8.26
C LEU A 74 -3.00 -20.21 9.24
N ARG A 75 -3.42 -20.71 10.41
CA ARG A 75 -2.54 -21.35 11.41
C ARG A 75 -1.86 -22.61 10.87
N ARG A 76 -2.51 -23.36 9.98
CA ARG A 76 -1.90 -24.50 9.29
C ARG A 76 -0.78 -24.01 8.35
N ARG A 77 -1.04 -23.01 7.51
CA ARG A 77 -0.04 -22.43 6.58
C ARG A 77 1.18 -21.85 7.32
N ILE A 78 0.96 -21.25 8.49
CA ILE A 78 2.03 -20.78 9.38
C ILE A 78 2.89 -21.94 9.88
N ARG A 79 2.27 -23.05 10.32
CA ARG A 79 2.98 -24.26 10.76
C ARG A 79 3.76 -24.92 9.62
N GLU A 80 3.24 -24.86 8.40
CA GLU A 80 3.90 -25.33 7.18
C GLU A 80 5.01 -24.38 6.68
N GLY A 81 5.25 -23.24 7.36
CA GLY A 81 6.29 -22.26 6.99
C GLY A 81 5.98 -21.44 5.74
N LYS A 82 4.74 -21.51 5.22
CA LYS A 82 4.34 -20.83 3.97
C LYS A 82 4.09 -19.33 4.15
N ILE A 83 3.92 -18.86 5.38
CA ILE A 83 3.61 -17.46 5.70
C ILE A 83 4.59 -16.96 6.76
N LYS A 84 5.26 -15.85 6.45
CA LYS A 84 6.12 -15.15 7.42
C LYS A 84 5.28 -14.41 8.44
N TYR A 85 5.68 -14.50 9.71
CA TYR A 85 5.01 -13.84 10.80
C TYR A 85 6.01 -13.34 11.83
N ARG A 86 5.58 -12.38 12.64
CA ARG A 86 6.30 -11.90 13.82
C ARG A 86 5.42 -12.06 15.06
N LYS A 87 6.06 -12.21 16.21
CA LYS A 87 5.40 -12.21 17.53
C LYS A 87 6.07 -11.19 18.44
N PRO A 88 5.75 -9.89 18.31
CA PRO A 88 6.44 -8.84 19.06
C PRO A 88 6.34 -9.04 20.58
N ASN A 89 5.20 -9.56 21.06
CA ASN A 89 4.96 -9.84 22.49
C ASN A 89 4.96 -11.34 22.84
N GLY A 90 5.48 -12.21 21.95
CA GLY A 90 5.47 -13.67 22.12
C GLY A 90 4.09 -14.35 22.03
N LYS A 91 2.99 -13.58 22.03
CA LYS A 91 1.60 -14.07 22.02
C LYS A 91 0.92 -13.87 20.67
N ASP A 92 0.84 -12.62 20.22
CA ASP A 92 0.01 -12.25 19.07
C ASP A 92 0.78 -12.37 17.75
N TYR A 93 0.10 -12.91 16.74
CA TYR A 93 0.64 -12.96 15.39
C TYR A 93 0.49 -11.60 14.72
N ARG A 94 1.60 -11.11 14.18
CA ARG A 94 1.67 -9.94 13.32
C ARG A 94 2.22 -10.34 11.96
N PHE A 95 1.54 -9.93 10.91
CA PHE A 95 1.88 -10.29 9.53
C PHE A 95 2.09 -9.04 8.71
N LYS A 96 3.18 -8.99 7.96
CA LYS A 96 3.28 -7.95 6.95
C LYS A 96 2.23 -8.19 5.87
N ARG A 97 1.42 -7.17 5.58
CA ARG A 97 0.34 -7.26 4.58
C ARG A 97 0.86 -7.76 3.22
N LYS A 98 2.04 -7.29 2.81
CA LYS A 98 2.74 -7.72 1.59
C LYS A 98 3.07 -9.22 1.56
N ASP A 99 3.47 -9.79 2.70
CA ASP A 99 3.83 -11.21 2.79
C ASP A 99 2.59 -12.11 2.71
N ILE A 100 1.44 -11.64 3.22
CA ILE A 100 0.17 -12.36 3.14
C ILE A 100 -0.36 -12.41 1.71
N ILE A 101 -0.37 -11.27 1.00
CA ILE A 101 -0.83 -11.19 -0.40
C ILE A 101 0.00 -12.11 -1.31
N ARG A 102 1.32 -12.20 -1.07
CA ARG A 102 2.22 -13.05 -1.85
C ARG A 102 2.02 -14.56 -1.59
N SER A 103 1.30 -14.92 -0.54
CA SER A 103 1.07 -16.30 -0.08
C SER A 103 -0.36 -16.81 -0.34
N ALA A 104 -1.18 -16.01 -1.03
CA ALA A 104 -2.50 -16.40 -1.54
C ALA A 104 -2.34 -17.38 -2.70
#